data_AF-A0AAD8UR27-F1
#
_entry.id   AF-A0AAD8UR27-F1
#
_cell.length_a   1.000
_cell.length_b   1.000
_cell.length_c   1.000
_cell.angle_alpha   90.00
_cell.angle_beta   90.00
_cell.angle_gamma   90.00
#
_symmetry.space_group_name_H-M   'P 1'
#
loop_
_entity.id
_entity.type
_entity.pdbx_description
1 polymer ?
#
loop_
_entity_poly.entity_id
_entity_poly.type
_entity_poly.pdbx_seq_one_letter_code
_entity_poly.pdbx_strand_id
1 'polypeptide(L)'
;MSNDSDSLSIKGTPLSGRPWKKDAKPKRALAKSSGARSKQKWLESQAFKNSMKEISAEASEAIKRSREERRLKAQRLKEKREKKQENEIRSAGNNVVVVSNKKVSKMTKKARRKLLKMTPEMLRMLTKK
;
A
#
# COMPACT_ATOMS: atom_id res chain seq x y z
N MET A 1 26.35 11.94 -59.40
CA MET A 1 27.43 11.16 -58.76
C MET A 1 28.56 12.13 -58.48
N SER A 2 28.92 12.28 -57.19
CA SER A 2 30.18 12.80 -56.62
C SER A 2 30.66 14.22 -57.01
N ASN A 3 31.20 15.08 -56.14
CA ASN A 3 31.35 15.13 -54.68
C ASN A 3 31.88 16.54 -54.36
N ASP A 4 31.38 17.10 -53.25
CA ASP A 4 32.04 17.98 -52.27
C ASP A 4 32.99 19.13 -52.64
N SER A 5 32.59 20.27 -52.06
CA SER A 5 33.38 21.20 -51.22
C SER A 5 34.00 22.44 -51.85
N ASP A 6 33.93 23.50 -51.03
CA ASP A 6 34.62 24.78 -51.11
C ASP A 6 34.13 25.83 -52.10
N SER A 7 33.28 26.73 -51.56
CA SER A 7 33.44 28.19 -51.61
C SER A 7 32.06 28.80 -51.26
N LEU A 8 31.84 29.70 -50.31
CA LEU A 8 32.65 30.74 -49.69
C LEU A 8 32.10 30.98 -48.27
N SER A 9 32.86 30.64 -47.22
CA SER A 9 32.58 31.14 -45.87
C SER A 9 32.91 32.64 -45.80
N ILE A 10 32.01 33.48 -46.31
CA ILE A 10 32.16 34.93 -46.22
C ILE A 10 32.00 35.33 -44.76
N LYS A 11 32.99 36.03 -44.21
CA LYS A 11 32.97 36.57 -42.85
C LYS A 11 31.64 37.32 -42.60
N GLY A 12 30.75 36.74 -41.79
CA GLY A 12 29.57 37.45 -41.26
C GLY A 12 28.19 36.87 -41.57
N THR A 13 28.07 35.70 -42.22
CA THR A 13 26.76 35.07 -42.46
C THR A 13 26.23 34.34 -41.21
N PRO A 14 25.06 34.70 -40.65
CA PRO A 14 24.52 34.07 -39.45
C PRO A 14 23.73 32.80 -39.80
N LEU A 15 24.12 31.65 -39.24
CA LEU A 15 23.40 30.37 -39.44
C LEU A 15 22.02 30.34 -38.72
N SER A 16 21.76 31.28 -37.80
CA SER A 16 20.49 31.39 -37.07
C SER A 16 20.25 32.83 -36.58
N GLY A 17 20.00 33.78 -37.49
CA GLY A 17 19.43 35.12 -37.21
C GLY A 17 20.18 36.08 -36.26
N ARG A 18 21.23 35.64 -35.55
CA ARG A 18 21.99 36.45 -34.59
C ARG A 18 23.48 36.21 -34.77
N PRO A 19 24.27 37.23 -35.16
CA PRO A 19 25.71 37.08 -35.29
C PRO A 19 26.33 36.85 -33.91
N TRP A 20 27.12 35.79 -33.78
CA TRP A 20 27.92 35.55 -32.59
C TRP A 20 28.99 36.66 -32.50
N LYS A 21 29.18 37.25 -31.31
CA LYS A 21 30.22 38.27 -31.10
C LYS A 21 31.59 37.64 -31.39
N LYS A 22 32.33 38.19 -32.35
CA LYS A 22 33.63 37.66 -32.83
C LYS A 22 34.67 37.52 -31.70
N ASP A 23 34.56 38.34 -30.65
CA ASP A 23 35.49 38.35 -29.51
C ASP A 23 34.87 37.81 -28.22
N ALA A 24 33.94 36.85 -28.32
CA ALA A 24 33.51 36.10 -27.15
C ALA A 24 34.68 35.22 -26.68
N LYS A 25 35.59 35.80 -25.89
CA LYS A 25 36.59 35.04 -25.12
C LYS A 25 35.83 33.89 -24.48
N PRO A 26 36.26 32.62 -24.65
CA PRO A 26 35.65 31.53 -23.92
C PRO A 26 35.81 31.87 -22.45
N LYS A 27 34.70 32.29 -21.80
CA LYS A 27 34.62 32.29 -20.36
C LYS A 27 34.65 30.82 -19.99
N ARG A 28 35.85 30.23 -19.91
CA ARG A 28 36.06 29.07 -19.05
C ARG A 28 35.52 29.55 -17.72
N ALA A 29 34.38 29.02 -17.31
CA ALA A 29 33.88 29.23 -15.98
C ALA A 29 35.03 28.76 -15.09
N LEU A 30 35.82 29.71 -14.58
CA LEU A 30 36.76 29.45 -13.53
C LEU A 30 35.86 28.90 -12.44
N ALA A 31 35.93 27.58 -12.23
CA ALA A 31 35.29 26.91 -11.12
C ALA A 31 35.91 27.54 -9.89
N LYS A 32 35.32 28.65 -9.43
CA LYS A 32 35.74 29.36 -8.25
C LYS A 32 35.76 28.30 -7.17
N SER A 33 36.93 28.09 -6.59
CA SER A 33 37.24 27.16 -5.52
C SER A 33 36.25 27.33 -4.36
N SER A 34 35.09 26.69 -4.45
CA SER A 34 34.10 26.60 -3.37
C SER A 34 34.10 25.21 -2.74
N GLY A 35 35.19 24.45 -2.89
CA GLY A 35 35.27 23.03 -2.53
C GLY A 35 34.91 22.75 -1.07
N ALA A 36 35.23 23.66 -0.15
CA ALA A 36 34.85 23.51 1.26
C ALA A 36 33.33 23.68 1.48
N ARG A 37 32.71 24.72 0.89
CA ARG A 37 31.25 24.94 1.00
C ARG A 37 30.44 23.89 0.23
N SER A 38 30.95 23.36 -0.88
CA SER A 38 30.27 22.28 -1.62
C SER A 38 30.34 20.95 -0.87
N LYS A 39 31.48 20.63 -0.25
CA LYS A 39 31.64 19.44 0.60
C LYS A 39 30.73 19.50 1.82
N GLN A 40 30.67 20.66 2.50
CA GLN A 40 29.79 20.84 3.66
C GLN A 40 28.31 20.68 3.29
N LYS A 41 27.84 21.34 2.22
CA LYS A 41 26.47 21.16 1.72
C LYS A 41 26.15 19.72 1.35
N TRP A 42 27.12 19.00 0.77
CA TRP A 42 26.95 17.58 0.46
C TRP A 42 26.82 16.73 1.72
N LEU A 43 27.65 16.97 2.74
CA LEU A 43 27.56 16.28 4.04
C LEU A 43 26.23 16.57 4.74
N GLU A 44 25.79 17.82 4.76
CA GLU A 44 24.48 18.23 5.30
C GLU A 44 23.33 17.53 4.55
N SER A 45 23.41 17.44 3.22
CA SER A 45 22.43 16.72 2.41
C SER A 45 22.41 15.22 2.71
N GLN A 46 23.57 14.59 2.92
CA GLN A 46 23.65 13.18 3.30
C GLN A 46 23.10 12.94 4.70
N ALA A 47 23.43 13.81 5.66
CA ALA A 47 22.89 13.75 7.02
C ALA A 47 21.36 13.86 7.02
N PHE A 48 20.81 14.79 6.24
CA PHE A 48 19.35 14.93 6.08
C PHE A 48 18.71 13.71 5.41
N LYS A 49 19.36 13.12 4.41
CA LYS A 49 18.86 11.87 3.80
C LYS A 49 18.85 10.72 4.79
N ASN A 50 19.87 10.61 5.64
CA ASN A 50 19.94 9.57 6.66
C ASN A 50 18.88 9.78 7.75
N SER A 51 18.69 11.01 8.23
CA SER A 51 17.62 11.28 9.21
C SER A 51 16.23 10.99 8.64
N MET A 52 15.98 11.33 7.38
CA MET A 52 14.70 11.00 6.73
C MET A 52 14.50 9.49 6.56
N LYS A 53 15.57 8.73 6.31
CA LYS A 53 15.51 7.25 6.27
C LYS A 53 15.21 6.67 7.65
N GLU A 54 15.80 7.19 8.71
CA GLU A 54 15.55 6.75 10.10
C GLU A 54 14.09 7.01 10.49
N ILE A 55 13.58 8.22 10.24
CA ILE A 55 12.17 8.57 10.47
C ILE A 55 11.24 7.65 9.66
N SER A 56 11.57 7.41 8.39
CA SER A 56 10.79 6.52 7.54
C SER A 56 10.81 5.07 8.04
N ALA A 57 11.95 4.58 8.54
CA ALA A 57 12.08 3.24 9.08
C ALA A 57 11.23 3.10 10.35
N GLU A 58 11.34 4.06 11.28
CA GLU A 58 10.55 4.10 12.51
C GLU A 58 9.05 4.13 12.23
N ALA A 59 8.59 4.98 11.31
CA ALA A 59 7.20 5.03 10.89
C ALA A 59 6.74 3.69 10.29
N SER A 60 7.58 3.04 9.47
CA SER A 60 7.26 1.74 8.87
C SER A 60 7.14 0.64 9.92
N GLU A 61 7.98 0.65 10.95
CA GLU A 61 7.92 -0.29 12.06
C GLU A 61 6.67 -0.09 12.91
N ALA A 62 6.30 1.15 13.22
CA ALA A 62 5.08 1.48 13.94
C ALA A 62 3.83 0.96 13.19
N ILE A 63 3.78 1.12 11.88
CA ILE A 63 2.70 0.60 11.03
C ILE A 63 2.66 -0.94 11.06
N LYS A 64 3.82 -1.61 10.97
CA LYS A 64 3.90 -3.07 11.04
C LYS A 64 3.38 -3.59 12.37
N ARG A 65 3.83 -3.03 13.50
CA ARG A 65 3.37 -3.39 14.85
C ARG A 65 1.84 -3.25 14.97
N SER A 66 1.28 -2.13 14.50
CA SER A 66 -0.19 -1.93 14.51
C SER A 66 -0.95 -2.97 13.67
N ARG A 67 -0.42 -3.35 12.50
CA ARG A 67 -1.03 -4.39 11.64
C ARG A 67 -1.00 -5.75 12.32
N GLU A 68 0.11 -6.11 12.95
CA GLU A 68 0.27 -7.37 13.68
C GLU A 68 -0.70 -7.45 14.88
N GLU A 69 -0.83 -6.37 15.66
CA GLU A 69 -1.81 -6.31 16.74
C GLU A 69 -3.26 -6.52 16.26
N ARG A 70 -3.63 -5.90 15.13
CA ARG A 70 -4.96 -6.09 14.52
C ARG A 70 -5.16 -7.53 14.10
N ARG A 71 -4.15 -8.16 13.50
CA ARG A 71 -4.20 -9.57 13.08
C ARG A 71 -4.36 -10.50 14.28
N LEU A 72 -3.59 -10.30 15.35
CA LEU A 72 -3.70 -11.08 16.58
C LEU A 72 -5.07 -10.93 17.24
N LYS A 73 -5.62 -9.70 17.30
CA LYS A 73 -6.98 -9.47 17.81
C LYS A 73 -8.03 -10.19 16.98
N ALA A 74 -7.91 -10.16 15.65
CA ALA A 74 -8.82 -10.86 14.74
C ALA A 74 -8.75 -12.39 14.92
N GLN A 75 -7.55 -12.95 15.06
CA GLN A 75 -7.36 -14.39 15.34
C GLN A 75 -8.01 -14.79 16.66
N ARG A 76 -7.75 -14.05 17.75
CA ARG A 76 -8.38 -14.30 19.06
C ARG A 76 -9.90 -14.24 19.00
N LEU A 77 -10.48 -13.33 18.21
CA LEU A 77 -11.93 -13.25 18.02
C LEU A 77 -12.47 -14.44 17.23
N LYS A 78 -11.74 -14.90 16.21
CA LYS A 78 -12.11 -16.08 15.43
C LYS A 78 -12.08 -17.34 16.29
N GLU A 79 -11.02 -17.56 17.05
CA GLU A 79 -10.89 -18.68 18.00
C GLU A 79 -12.01 -18.67 19.04
N LYS A 80 -12.35 -17.50 19.60
CA LYS A 80 -13.48 -17.37 20.55
C LYS A 80 -14.81 -17.75 19.91
N ARG A 81 -15.05 -17.36 18.65
CA ARG A 81 -16.27 -17.72 17.91
C ARG A 81 -16.32 -19.20 17.60
N GLU A 82 -15.21 -19.79 17.15
CA GLU A 82 -15.10 -21.21 16.85
C GLU A 82 -15.29 -22.04 18.13
N LYS A 83 -14.66 -21.66 19.24
CA LYS A 83 -14.87 -22.32 20.54
C LYS A 83 -16.32 -22.20 21.02
N LYS A 84 -16.98 -21.05 20.80
CA LYS A 84 -18.40 -20.88 21.12
C LYS A 84 -19.26 -21.81 20.26
N GLN A 85 -18.98 -21.90 18.95
CA GLN A 85 -19.67 -22.82 18.04
C GLN A 85 -19.45 -24.28 18.41
N GLU A 86 -18.21 -24.68 18.74
CA GLU A 86 -17.91 -26.04 19.18
C GLU A 86 -18.64 -26.38 20.48
N ASN A 87 -18.67 -25.46 21.45
CA ASN A 87 -19.43 -25.65 22.68
C ASN A 87 -20.95 -25.71 22.44
N GLU A 88 -21.49 -24.90 21.54
CA GLU A 88 -22.89 -24.98 21.11
C GLU A 88 -23.20 -26.33 20.44
N ILE A 89 -22.32 -26.84 19.58
CA ILE A 89 -22.46 -28.15 18.94
C ILE A 89 -22.35 -29.28 19.97
N ARG A 90 -21.34 -29.23 20.85
CA ARG A 90 -21.11 -30.23 21.90
C ARG A 90 -22.24 -30.25 22.91
N SER A 91 -22.76 -29.08 23.32
CA SER A 91 -23.90 -28.98 24.23
C SER A 91 -25.24 -29.36 23.59
N ALA A 92 -25.39 -29.21 22.26
CA ALA A 92 -26.57 -29.67 21.54
C ALA A 92 -26.70 -31.20 21.50
N GLY A 93 -25.60 -31.95 21.62
CA GLY A 93 -25.59 -33.42 21.65
C GLY A 93 -26.25 -34.05 20.40
N ASN A 94 -26.95 -35.18 20.57
CA ASN A 94 -27.67 -35.88 19.48
C ASN A 94 -28.85 -35.09 18.85
N ASN A 95 -29.14 -33.87 19.30
CA ASN A 95 -30.17 -33.02 18.68
C ASN A 95 -29.56 -32.20 17.53
N VAL A 96 -29.08 -32.90 16.50
CA VAL A 96 -28.55 -32.27 15.27
C VAL A 96 -29.71 -31.66 14.49
N VAL A 97 -29.79 -30.33 14.51
CA VAL A 97 -30.70 -29.58 13.65
C VAL A 97 -30.12 -29.52 12.25
N VAL A 98 -30.75 -30.27 11.34
CA VAL A 98 -30.56 -30.12 9.89
C VAL A 98 -31.08 -28.74 9.47
N VAL A 99 -30.18 -27.77 9.35
CA VAL A 99 -30.52 -26.47 8.74
C VAL A 99 -30.24 -26.55 7.24
N SER A 100 -31.28 -26.28 6.46
CA SER A 100 -31.35 -26.23 4.98
C SER A 100 -31.55 -27.55 4.21
N ASN A 101 -32.66 -28.25 4.48
CA ASN A 101 -33.21 -29.23 3.55
C ASN A 101 -34.51 -28.69 2.91
N LYS A 102 -34.67 -28.86 1.58
CA LYS A 102 -35.89 -28.49 0.84
C LYS A 102 -37.16 -29.08 1.47
N LYS A 103 -37.06 -30.26 2.10
CA LYS A 103 -38.15 -30.90 2.85
C LYS A 103 -38.55 -30.12 4.11
N VAL A 104 -37.58 -29.58 4.87
CA VAL A 104 -37.83 -28.77 6.09
C VAL A 104 -38.45 -27.42 5.74
N SER A 105 -38.05 -26.81 4.62
CA SER A 105 -38.66 -25.55 4.13
C SER A 105 -40.16 -25.70 3.83
N LYS A 106 -40.56 -26.87 3.31
CA LYS A 106 -41.95 -27.21 2.98
C LYS A 106 -42.84 -27.56 4.20
N MET A 107 -42.28 -27.72 5.40
CA MET A 107 -43.06 -28.05 6.60
C MET A 107 -43.82 -26.83 7.16
N THR A 108 -44.90 -27.06 7.89
CA THR A 108 -45.63 -25.98 8.57
C THR A 108 -44.80 -25.31 9.67
N LYS A 109 -45.11 -24.06 10.03
CA LYS A 109 -44.38 -23.29 11.05
C LYS A 109 -44.36 -24.01 12.42
N LYS A 110 -45.46 -24.66 12.78
CA LYS A 110 -45.57 -25.45 14.03
C LYS A 110 -44.68 -26.70 14.02
N ALA A 111 -44.64 -27.43 12.90
CA ALA A 111 -43.81 -28.63 12.78
C ALA A 111 -42.31 -28.29 12.71
N ARG A 112 -41.94 -27.20 12.00
CA ARG A 112 -40.57 -26.67 12.02
C ARG A 112 -40.10 -26.31 13.42
N ARG A 113 -40.94 -25.65 14.22
CA ARG A 113 -40.63 -25.30 15.62
C ARG A 113 -40.42 -26.52 16.53
N LYS A 114 -41.09 -27.65 16.26
CA LYS A 114 -40.91 -28.89 17.02
C LYS A 114 -39.58 -29.59 16.70
N LEU A 115 -39.11 -29.50 15.45
CA LEU A 115 -37.80 -30.02 15.03
C LEU A 115 -36.64 -29.12 15.44
N LEU A 116 -36.86 -27.80 15.45
CA LEU A 116 -35.91 -26.79 15.94
C LEU A 116 -35.98 -26.71 17.47
N LYS A 117 -35.41 -27.69 18.19
CA LYS A 117 -34.96 -27.47 19.58
C LYS A 117 -33.71 -26.57 19.56
N MET A 118 -33.90 -25.30 19.19
CA MET A 118 -32.82 -24.32 19.14
C MET A 118 -32.64 -23.67 20.51
N THR A 119 -31.39 -23.41 20.89
CA THR A 119 -31.10 -22.57 22.05
C THR A 119 -31.63 -21.14 21.79
N PRO A 120 -32.08 -20.41 22.82
CA PRO A 120 -32.69 -19.07 22.67
C PRO A 120 -31.82 -18.07 21.89
N GLU A 121 -30.49 -18.23 21.95
CA GLU A 121 -29.51 -17.40 21.25
C GLU A 121 -29.52 -17.62 19.72
N MET A 122 -29.64 -18.87 19.26
CA MET A 122 -29.72 -19.19 17.83
C MET A 122 -31.03 -18.69 17.22
N LEU A 123 -32.13 -18.73 17.98
CA LEU A 123 -33.39 -18.12 17.57
C LEU A 123 -33.25 -16.62 17.39
N ARG A 124 -32.55 -15.91 18.31
CA ARG A 124 -32.30 -14.47 18.20
C ARG A 124 -31.53 -14.10 16.94
N MET A 125 -30.49 -14.86 16.59
CA MET A 125 -29.70 -14.65 15.37
C MET A 125 -30.52 -14.86 14.10
N LEU A 126 -31.46 -15.80 14.09
CA LEU A 126 -32.37 -16.05 12.96
C LEU A 126 -33.52 -15.04 12.85
N THR A 127 -33.94 -14.42 13.96
CA THR A 127 -35.05 -13.44 13.99
C THR A 127 -34.62 -11.99 13.80
N LYS A 128 -33.32 -11.67 13.92
CA LYS A 128 -32.79 -10.37 13.51
C LYS A 128 -32.77 -10.32 11.97
N LYS A 129 -33.85 -9.82 11.39
CA LYS A 129 -33.83 -9.21 10.06
C LYS A 129 -33.18 -7.84 10.13
#